data_AF-A0A318CIK2-F1
#
_entry.id   AF-A0A318CIK2-F1
#
_cell.length_a   1.000
_cell.length_b   1.000
_cell.length_c   1.000
_cell.angle_alpha   90.00
_cell.angle_beta   90.00
_cell.angle_gamma   90.00
#
_symmetry.space_group_name_H-M   'P 1'
#
loop_
_entity.id
_entity.type
_entity.pdbx_description
1 polymer ?
#
loop_
_entity_poly.entity_id
_entity_poly.type
_entity_poly.pdbx_seq_one_letter_code
_entity_poly.pdbx_strand_id
1 'polypeptide(L)'
;MKKHIKQAVEFLSDGCTYSPDFDFYDCCEEHDWHYHTGDISRKAADKKLRECIKKKGHGALSWIYWGAVKALGGRRYNRKKVG
;
A
#
# COMPACT_ATOMS: atom_id res chain seq x y z
N MET A 1 18.37 12.05 5.63
CA MET A 1 17.35 13.12 5.45
C MET A 1 17.01 13.41 3.99
N LYS A 2 17.98 13.78 3.12
CA LYS A 2 17.70 14.16 1.71
C LYS A 2 16.93 13.10 0.89
N LYS A 3 17.17 11.81 1.12
CA LYS A 3 16.50 10.70 0.40
C LYS A 3 14.99 10.63 0.71
N HIS A 4 14.60 10.81 1.97
CA HIS A 4 13.20 10.76 2.39
C HIS A 4 12.39 11.97 1.90
N ILE A 5 13.00 13.16 1.86
CA ILE A 5 12.36 14.36 1.29
C ILE A 5 12.12 14.17 -0.21
N LYS A 6 13.09 13.63 -0.94
CA LYS A 6 12.93 13.34 -2.38
C LYS A 6 11.84 12.30 -2.65
N GLN A 7 11.77 11.25 -1.83
CA GLN A 7 10.71 10.24 -1.91
C GLN A 7 9.32 10.83 -1.63
N ALA A 8 9.18 11.70 -0.63
CA ALA A 8 7.91 12.37 -0.35
C ALA A 8 7.44 13.28 -1.51
N VAL A 9 8.38 13.99 -2.15
CA VAL A 9 8.09 14.86 -3.31
C VAL A 9 7.76 14.04 -4.58
N GLU A 10 8.31 12.83 -4.73
CA GLU A 10 8.02 11.90 -5.82
C GLU A 10 6.85 10.94 -5.51
N PHE A 11 6.27 11.02 -4.31
CA PHE A 11 5.17 10.16 -3.90
C PHE A 11 3.86 10.64 -4.53
N LEU A 12 3.53 10.02 -5.66
CA LEU A 12 2.17 10.05 -6.20
C LEU A 12 1.49 8.75 -5.78
N SER A 13 0.63 8.81 -4.77
CA SER A 13 -0.26 7.69 -4.46
C SER A 13 -1.29 7.59 -5.58
N ASP A 14 -1.44 6.39 -6.15
CA ASP A 14 -2.60 6.06 -6.97
C ASP A 14 -3.79 5.63 -6.10
N GLY A 15 -3.67 5.68 -4.77
CA GLY A 15 -4.73 5.30 -3.84
C GLY A 15 -5.27 3.92 -4.17
N CYS A 16 -6.58 3.74 -4.04
CA CYS A 16 -7.19 2.48 -4.45
C CYS A 16 -7.41 2.37 -5.97
N THR A 17 -6.78 3.14 -6.88
CA THR A 17 -7.16 3.26 -8.34
C THR A 17 -7.48 1.95 -9.07
N TYR A 18 -6.89 0.82 -8.68
CA TYR A 18 -7.15 -0.50 -9.26
C TYR A 18 -8.31 -1.28 -8.62
N SER A 19 -9.01 -0.67 -7.67
CA SER A 19 -10.05 -1.28 -6.86
C SER A 19 -11.10 -0.23 -6.44
N PRO A 20 -12.37 -0.60 -6.19
CA PRO A 20 -13.37 0.36 -5.76
C PRO A 20 -13.07 0.84 -4.33
N ASP A 21 -12.99 2.14 -4.14
CA ASP A 21 -12.84 2.73 -2.81
C ASP A 21 -14.17 2.66 -2.05
N PHE A 22 -14.18 1.89 -0.95
CA PHE A 22 -15.34 1.76 -0.07
C PHE A 22 -15.05 2.45 1.27
N ASP A 23 -14.67 3.73 1.23
CA ASP A 23 -14.37 4.55 2.41
C ASP A 23 -13.07 4.16 3.15
N PHE A 24 -12.09 3.62 2.44
CA PHE A 24 -10.78 3.26 3.00
C PHE A 24 -9.59 3.72 2.15
N TYR A 25 -9.76 4.83 1.41
CA TYR A 25 -8.71 5.49 0.64
C TYR A 25 -7.37 5.63 1.40
N ASP A 26 -7.44 6.12 2.63
CA ASP A 26 -6.31 6.29 3.56
C ASP A 26 -5.52 5.00 3.81
N CYS A 27 -6.20 3.85 3.85
CA CYS A 27 -5.55 2.55 3.97
C CYS A 27 -4.72 2.20 2.72
N CYS A 28 -5.22 2.56 1.53
CA CYS A 28 -4.48 2.38 0.27
C CYS A 28 -3.29 3.37 0.19
N GLU A 29 -3.48 4.61 0.62
CA GLU A 29 -2.40 5.62 0.65
C GLU A 29 -1.25 5.20 1.58
N GLU A 30 -1.54 4.70 2.79
CA GLU A 30 -0.52 4.17 3.70
C GLU A 30 0.21 2.96 3.08
N HIS A 31 -0.53 2.09 2.38
CA HIS A 31 0.03 0.92 1.70
C HIS A 31 0.99 1.33 0.58
N ASP A 32 0.59 2.27 -0.27
CA ASP A 32 1.39 2.82 -1.35
C ASP A 32 2.67 3.48 -0.81
N TRP A 33 2.56 4.22 0.30
CA TRP A 33 3.71 4.84 0.95
C TRP A 33 4.75 3.81 1.36
N HIS A 34 4.32 2.72 1.99
CA HIS A 34 5.20 1.62 2.38
C HIS A 34 5.78 0.88 1.17
N TYR A 35 5.00 0.73 0.10
CA TYR A 35 5.47 0.16 -1.16
C TYR A 35 6.50 1.05 -1.86
N HIS A 36 6.33 2.37 -1.76
CA HIS A 36 7.19 3.36 -2.38
C HIS A 36 8.50 3.54 -1.61
N THR A 37 8.42 3.67 -0.29
CA THR A 37 9.59 3.92 0.55
C THR A 37 10.37 2.64 0.86
N GLY A 38 9.68 1.50 0.93
CA GLY A 38 10.26 0.23 1.36
C GLY A 38 10.76 0.27 2.82
N ASP A 39 10.20 1.17 3.63
CA ASP A 39 10.52 1.34 5.05
C ASP A 39 10.16 0.10 5.87
N ILE A 40 9.16 -0.66 5.43
CA ILE A 40 8.79 -1.97 5.96
C ILE A 40 8.73 -3.03 4.86
N SER A 41 8.75 -4.30 5.27
CA SER A 41 8.63 -5.41 4.32
C SER A 41 7.27 -5.39 3.60
N ARG A 42 7.22 -5.83 2.34
CA ARG A 42 5.99 -6.02 1.56
C ARG A 42 4.90 -6.75 2.34
N LYS A 43 5.26 -7.86 3.00
CA LYS A 43 4.32 -8.65 3.81
C LYS A 43 3.75 -7.86 4.98
N ALA A 44 4.55 -6.98 5.59
CA ALA A 44 4.11 -6.09 6.66
C ALA A 44 3.19 -4.98 6.13
N ALA A 45 3.52 -4.38 4.98
CA ALA A 45 2.66 -3.41 4.31
C ALA A 45 1.30 -4.02 3.93
N ASP A 46 1.28 -5.20 3.30
CA ASP A 46 0.05 -5.92 2.96
C ASP A 46 -0.79 -6.25 4.21
N LYS A 47 -0.13 -6.66 5.31
CA LYS A 47 -0.79 -6.93 6.58
C LYS A 47 -1.41 -5.65 7.18
N LYS A 48 -0.71 -4.52 7.14
CA LYS A 48 -1.23 -3.23 7.58
C LYS A 48 -2.46 -2.79 6.79
N LEU A 49 -2.43 -2.92 5.47
CA LEU A 49 -3.59 -2.63 4.61
C LEU A 49 -4.83 -3.41 5.07
N ARG A 50 -4.68 -4.72 5.29
CA ARG A 50 -5.77 -5.57 5.80
C ARG A 50 -6.28 -5.09 7.16
N GLU A 51 -5.38 -4.79 8.09
CA GLU A 51 -5.76 -4.36 9.43
C GLU A 51 -6.47 -3.00 9.42
N CYS A 52 -6.02 -2.07 8.57
CA CYS A 52 -6.66 -0.77 8.37
C CYS A 52 -8.08 -0.92 7.82
N ILE A 53 -8.26 -1.66 6.71
CA ILE A 53 -9.57 -1.91 6.09
C ILE A 53 -10.51 -2.63 7.09
N LYS A 54 -9.99 -3.59 7.87
CA LYS A 54 -10.77 -4.28 8.91
C LYS A 54 -11.25 -3.32 10.00
N LYS A 55 -10.40 -2.40 10.47
CA LYS A 55 -10.76 -1.41 11.49
C LYS A 55 -11.86 -0.47 11.03
N LYS A 56 -11.95 -0.22 9.73
CA LYS A 56 -13.03 0.57 9.10
C LYS A 56 -14.35 -0.20 8.92
N GLY A 57 -14.47 -1.43 9.42
CA GLY A 57 -15.70 -2.22 9.34
C GLY A 57 -15.81 -3.09 8.08
N HIS A 58 -14.84 -3.01 7.16
CA HIS A 58 -14.86 -3.73 5.89
C HIS A 58 -14.15 -5.10 6.00
N GLY A 59 -14.56 -5.93 6.95
CA GLY A 59 -13.88 -7.20 7.27
C GLY A 59 -13.73 -8.16 6.09
N ALA A 60 -14.76 -8.32 5.26
CA ALA A 60 -14.71 -9.18 4.06
C ALA A 60 -13.76 -8.61 2.99
N LEU A 61 -13.89 -7.31 2.70
CA LEU A 61 -13.03 -6.62 1.74
C LEU A 61 -11.56 -6.62 2.18
N SER A 62 -11.29 -6.58 3.48
CA SER A 62 -9.91 -6.64 4.01
C SER A 62 -9.16 -7.88 3.55
N TRP A 63 -9.84 -9.03 3.45
CA TRP A 63 -9.27 -10.28 2.96
C TRP A 63 -9.13 -10.31 1.44
N ILE A 64 -10.12 -9.78 0.71
CA ILE A 64 -10.09 -9.68 -0.75
C ILE A 64 -8.90 -8.81 -1.18
N TYR A 65 -8.77 -7.62 -0.57
CA TYR A 65 -7.69 -6.69 -0.83
C TYR A 65 -6.33 -7.27 -0.47
N TRP A 66 -6.21 -7.90 0.70
CA TRP A 66 -4.99 -8.60 1.10
C TRP A 66 -4.57 -9.69 0.10
N GLY A 67 -5.52 -10.49 -0.37
CA GLY A 67 -5.28 -11.51 -1.39
C GLY A 67 -4.80 -10.91 -2.71
N ALA A 68 -5.46 -9.84 -3.16
CA ALA A 68 -5.12 -9.13 -4.39
C ALA A 68 -3.70 -8.54 -4.37
N VAL A 69 -3.32 -7.79 -3.32
CA VAL A 69 -1.97 -7.20 -3.21
C VAL A 69 -0.89 -8.28 -3.02
N LYS A 70 -1.22 -9.40 -2.38
CA LYS A 70 -0.29 -10.53 -2.23
C LYS A 70 -0.03 -11.26 -3.55
N ALA A 71 -1.05 -11.41 -4.40
CA ALA A 71 -0.93 -12.04 -5.71
C ALA A 71 -0.26 -11.10 -6.74
N LEU A 72 -0.63 -9.82 -6.75
CA LEU A 72 -0.29 -8.90 -7.85
C LEU A 72 0.71 -7.79 -7.47
N GLY A 73 0.83 -7.44 -6.19
CA GLY A 73 1.62 -6.30 -5.70
C GLY A 73 3.15 -6.46 -5.81
N GLY A 74 3.65 -7.68 -6.03
CA GLY A 74 5.10 -7.95 -6.09
C GLY A 74 5.84 -7.20 -7.20
N ARG A 75 5.15 -6.90 -8.30
CA ARG A 75 5.69 -6.12 -9.42
C ARG A 75 5.88 -4.63 -9.08
N ARG A 76 5.09 -4.07 -8.15
CA ARG A 76 5.19 -2.66 -7.73
C ARG A 76 6.24 -2.48 -6.63
N TYR A 77 6.26 -3.35 -5.64
CA TYR A 77 7.19 -3.28 -4.50
C TYR A 77 8.68 -3.32 -4.90
N ASN A 78 9.02 -3.94 -6.03
CA ASN A 78 10.42 -4.07 -6.49
C ASN A 78 10.89 -2.96 -7.43
N ARG A 79 10.02 -2.05 -7.89
CA ARG A 79 10.41 -1.02 -8.88
C ARG A 79 11.39 0.03 -8.33
N LYS A 80 11.51 0.14 -7.00
CA LYS A 80 12.41 1.12 -6.32
C LYS A 80 13.68 0.53 -5.71
N LYS A 81 13.97 -0.75 -5.95
CA LYS A 81 15.28 -1.35 -5.61
C LYS A 81 16.31 -1.27 -6.76
N VAL A 82 16.01 -0.51 -7.82
CA VAL A 82 16.96 -0.19 -8.89
C VAL A 82 17.50 1.22 -8.61
N GLY A 83 18.71 1.29 -8.03
CA GLY A 83 19.44 2.54 -7.76
C GLY A 83 19.89 2.73 -6.32
#